data_AF-A0A3N1JGJ5-F1
#
_entry.id   AF-A0A3N1JGJ5-F1
#
_cell.length_a   1.000
_cell.length_b   1.000
_cell.length_c   1.000
_cell.angle_alpha   90.00
_cell.angle_beta   90.00
_cell.angle_gamma   90.00
#
_symmetry.space_group_name_H-M   'P 1'
#
loop_
_entity.id
_entity.type
_entity.pdbx_description
1 polymer ?
#
loop_
_entity_poly.entity_id
_entity_poly.type
_entity_poly.pdbx_seq_one_letter_code
_entity_poly.pdbx_strand_id
1 'polypeptide(L)'
;MHKRTLWTSVSIAAAAVVAAGALAVPLLGSTPAAPGATPTSPSASAAAIPAVPSVSAAALAALPEAQYSAVIAGLVPVEHTVTEDTVFHLRADAPLFGADRHTAVARFASKDFLQQPTTVVGLRREGAWELVLTPARRQLPSAAGVSGAAAQTSAWVPAASLTRVSTPSSRVVISTKDQTVSIVSASGAVQQRFSAGVGTADTPTPTGVTGYLEQRYVDPSQGTGDHPIQLTSLHSAAADEPYGGHDGGLIGMHWNAATSGAVSHGCVRLDADAVAAVNALPLGTLVTVE
;
A
#
# COMPACT_ATOMS: atom_id res chain seq x y z
N MET A 1 31.42 -3.14 48.87
CA MET A 1 31.53 -1.67 48.77
C MET A 1 30.26 -1.12 48.16
N HIS A 2 29.43 -0.47 48.98
CA HIS A 2 28.17 0.15 48.59
C HIS A 2 28.41 1.52 47.95
N LYS A 3 27.80 1.81 46.81
CA LYS A 3 27.44 3.18 46.42
C LYS A 3 26.00 3.19 45.90
N ARG A 4 25.10 3.55 46.81
CA ARG A 4 23.73 4.00 46.54
C ARG A 4 23.82 5.45 46.08
N THR A 5 23.16 5.81 45.00
CA THR A 5 22.88 7.20 44.69
C THR A 5 21.40 7.33 44.38
N LEU A 6 20.65 7.79 45.39
CA LEU A 6 19.27 8.25 45.28
C LEU A 6 19.25 9.59 44.56
N TRP A 7 18.48 9.73 43.49
CA TRP A 7 18.05 11.04 43.01
C TRP A 7 16.54 11.19 43.17
N THR A 8 16.21 12.25 43.87
CA THR A 8 14.93 12.66 44.44
C THR A 8 13.98 13.23 43.39
N SER A 9 12.73 12.80 43.48
CA SER A 9 11.56 13.40 42.84
C SER A 9 11.32 14.82 43.38
N VAL A 10 11.06 15.79 42.50
CA VAL A 10 10.50 17.08 42.87
C VAL A 10 9.21 17.27 42.06
N SER A 11 8.09 17.12 42.75
CA SER A 11 6.75 17.50 42.29
C SER A 11 6.56 18.99 42.58
N ILE A 12 6.15 19.78 41.58
CA ILE A 12 5.66 21.15 41.78
C ILE A 12 4.21 21.19 41.31
N ALA A 13 3.31 21.41 42.26
CA ALA A 13 1.93 21.79 42.05
C ALA A 13 1.75 23.25 42.51
N ALA A 14 0.86 23.99 41.83
CA ALA A 14 0.21 25.27 42.16
C ALA A 14 0.27 26.24 40.97
N ALA A 15 -0.73 27.06 40.64
CA ALA A 15 -2.09 27.26 41.12
C ALA A 15 -2.82 28.10 40.05
N ALA A 16 -4.13 27.90 39.92
CA ALA A 16 -5.01 28.77 39.13
C ALA A 16 -5.28 30.07 39.91
N VAL A 17 -5.23 31.21 39.22
CA VAL A 17 -5.77 32.48 39.72
C VAL A 17 -6.65 33.10 38.62
N VAL A 18 -7.95 33.13 38.92
CA VAL A 18 -8.96 33.92 38.22
C VAL A 18 -8.92 35.32 38.81
N ALA A 19 -8.70 36.35 37.98
CA ALA A 19 -8.86 37.73 38.37
C ALA A 19 -9.78 38.45 37.37
N ALA A 20 -10.99 38.75 37.83
CA ALA A 20 -11.92 39.67 37.20
C ALA A 20 -11.50 41.10 37.50
N GLY A 21 -11.31 41.92 36.45
CA GLY A 21 -11.03 43.34 36.57
C GLY A 21 -11.86 44.11 35.55
N ALA A 22 -12.93 44.75 36.03
CA ALA A 22 -13.75 45.66 35.25
C ALA A 22 -13.01 46.99 35.05
N LEU A 23 -12.78 47.37 33.79
CA LEU A 23 -12.33 48.71 33.41
C LEU A 23 -13.41 49.35 32.54
N ALA A 24 -14.07 50.36 33.10
CA ALA A 24 -14.97 51.25 32.39
C ALA A 24 -14.15 52.22 31.52
N VAL A 25 -14.47 52.27 30.22
CA VAL A 25 -13.88 53.21 29.24
C VAL A 25 -15.03 54.05 28.67
N PRO A 26 -14.87 55.38 28.52
CA PRO A 26 -15.97 56.29 28.18
C PRO A 26 -16.43 56.14 26.73
N LEU A 27 -17.74 56.28 26.52
CA LEU A 27 -18.38 56.34 25.21
C LEU A 27 -17.92 57.58 24.44
N LEU A 28 -17.23 57.37 23.33
CA LEU A 28 -17.08 58.33 22.24
C LEU A 28 -17.83 57.79 21.03
N GLY A 29 -18.77 58.59 20.52
CA GLY A 29 -19.69 58.21 19.47
C GLY A 29 -18.99 57.85 18.15
N SER A 30 -19.38 56.72 17.58
CA SER A 30 -18.99 56.27 16.25
C SER A 30 -20.25 56.04 15.42
N THR A 31 -20.33 56.77 14.31
CA THR A 31 -21.30 56.65 13.22
C THR A 31 -21.48 55.20 12.73
N PRO A 32 -22.68 54.76 12.34
CA PRO A 32 -22.88 53.41 11.83
C PRO A 32 -22.19 53.26 10.47
N ALA A 33 -21.11 52.49 10.44
CA ALA A 33 -20.48 52.03 9.22
C ALA A 33 -21.41 51.01 8.53
N ALA A 34 -21.65 51.21 7.24
CA ALA A 34 -22.40 50.29 6.40
C ALA A 34 -21.79 48.88 6.48
N PRO A 35 -22.60 47.80 6.45
CA PRO A 35 -22.08 46.44 6.45
C PRO A 35 -21.20 46.23 5.21
N GLY A 36 -19.89 46.14 5.43
CA GLY A 36 -18.91 45.77 4.42
C GLY A 36 -19.24 44.35 3.94
N ALA A 37 -19.43 44.21 2.64
CA ALA A 37 -19.62 42.93 2.00
C ALA A 37 -18.46 41.99 2.36
N THR A 38 -18.78 40.87 3.01
CA THR A 38 -17.84 39.78 3.24
C THR A 38 -17.27 39.35 1.89
N PRO A 39 -15.93 39.32 1.71
CA PRO A 39 -15.38 38.75 0.49
C PRO A 39 -15.77 37.27 0.46
N THR A 40 -16.62 36.92 -0.50
CA THR A 40 -16.92 35.53 -0.84
C THR A 40 -15.62 34.90 -1.33
N SER A 41 -14.99 34.08 -0.49
CA SER A 41 -13.94 33.16 -0.95
C SER A 41 -14.47 32.40 -2.16
N PRO A 42 -13.77 32.38 -3.30
CA PRO A 42 -14.19 31.58 -4.44
C PRO A 42 -14.28 30.13 -3.98
N SER A 43 -15.49 29.58 -4.03
CA SER A 43 -15.72 28.15 -3.88
C SER A 43 -14.85 27.44 -4.90
N ALA A 44 -13.92 26.60 -4.44
CA ALA A 44 -13.07 25.81 -5.30
C ALA A 44 -13.97 25.01 -6.25
N SER A 45 -13.99 25.38 -7.53
CA SER A 45 -14.71 24.62 -8.55
C SER A 45 -14.15 23.20 -8.52
N ALA A 46 -14.96 22.23 -8.10
CA ALA A 46 -14.59 20.83 -8.15
C ALA A 46 -14.14 20.52 -9.59
N ALA A 47 -12.89 20.10 -9.77
CA ALA A 47 -12.38 19.74 -11.08
C ALA A 47 -13.26 18.64 -11.67
N ALA A 48 -13.70 18.82 -12.91
CA ALA A 48 -14.54 17.83 -13.59
C ALA A 48 -13.77 16.51 -13.73
N ILE A 49 -14.41 15.39 -13.37
CA ILE A 49 -13.85 14.06 -13.56
C ILE A 49 -13.78 13.78 -15.08
N PRO A 50 -12.61 13.41 -15.64
CA PRO A 50 -12.47 13.16 -17.06
C PRO A 50 -13.29 11.93 -17.50
N ALA A 51 -13.80 11.95 -18.74
CA ALA A 51 -14.44 10.79 -19.33
C ALA A 51 -13.42 9.68 -19.64
N VAL A 52 -13.86 8.43 -19.68
CA VAL A 52 -13.01 7.28 -20.05
C VAL A 52 -12.70 7.32 -21.55
N PRO A 53 -11.42 7.42 -21.97
CA PRO A 53 -11.04 7.34 -23.39
C PRO A 53 -11.36 5.96 -23.97
N SER A 54 -11.79 5.92 -25.24
CA SER A 54 -11.93 4.65 -25.96
C SER A 54 -10.55 4.12 -26.38
N VAL A 55 -10.28 2.85 -26.09
CA VAL A 55 -9.07 2.14 -26.52
C VAL A 55 -9.50 0.98 -27.39
N SER A 56 -9.03 0.94 -28.64
CA SER A 56 -9.36 -0.17 -29.55
C SER A 56 -8.71 -1.48 -29.07
N ALA A 57 -9.27 -2.63 -29.46
CA ALA A 57 -8.70 -3.92 -29.09
C ALA A 57 -7.23 -4.08 -29.56
N ALA A 58 -6.90 -3.58 -30.76
CA ALA A 58 -5.54 -3.60 -31.27
C ALA A 58 -4.60 -2.70 -30.46
N ALA A 59 -5.05 -1.50 -30.08
CA ALA A 59 -4.27 -0.61 -29.22
C ALA A 59 -4.05 -1.23 -27.84
N LEU A 60 -5.09 -1.81 -27.24
CA LEU A 60 -5.01 -2.50 -25.95
C LEU A 60 -3.99 -3.65 -25.98
N ALA A 61 -4.04 -4.49 -27.02
CA ALA A 61 -3.12 -5.61 -27.17
C ALA A 61 -1.65 -5.18 -27.38
N ALA A 62 -1.41 -3.98 -27.89
CA ALA A 62 -0.07 -3.42 -28.09
C ALA A 62 0.53 -2.78 -26.82
N LEU A 63 -0.26 -2.56 -25.77
CA LEU A 63 0.22 -2.00 -24.51
C LEU A 63 1.05 -3.03 -23.73
N PRO A 64 2.05 -2.59 -22.94
CA PRO A 64 2.75 -3.48 -22.02
C PRO A 64 1.76 -4.05 -21.00
N GLU A 65 1.91 -5.34 -20.69
CA GLU A 65 1.10 -5.99 -19.66
C GLU A 65 1.58 -5.57 -18.27
N ALA A 66 0.67 -5.12 -17.42
CA ALA A 66 0.92 -4.92 -16.00
C ALA A 66 0.90 -6.28 -15.29
N GLN A 67 2.04 -6.95 -15.29
CA GLN A 67 2.33 -8.17 -14.54
C GLN A 67 3.51 -7.96 -13.57
N TYR A 68 3.72 -8.90 -12.66
CA TYR A 68 4.68 -8.79 -11.55
C TYR A 68 6.10 -8.36 -11.95
N SER A 69 6.59 -8.78 -13.12
CA SER A 69 7.95 -8.48 -13.59
C SER A 69 8.05 -7.20 -14.43
N ALA A 70 6.92 -6.59 -14.80
CA ALA A 70 6.87 -5.46 -15.72
C ALA A 70 7.33 -4.14 -15.07
N VAL A 71 8.01 -3.31 -15.87
CA VAL A 71 8.41 -1.95 -15.51
C VAL A 71 7.66 -0.97 -16.41
N ILE A 72 6.72 -0.21 -15.85
CA ILE A 72 5.82 0.68 -16.60
C ILE A 72 5.87 2.08 -15.99
N ALA A 73 6.63 2.99 -16.62
CA ALA A 73 6.85 4.35 -16.12
C ALA A 73 5.58 5.19 -15.93
N GLY A 74 4.51 4.87 -16.68
CA GLY A 74 3.22 5.57 -16.62
C GLY A 74 2.35 5.25 -15.40
N LEU A 75 2.71 4.26 -14.59
CA LEU A 75 1.98 3.91 -13.36
C LEU A 75 2.13 5.00 -12.29
N VAL A 76 1.14 5.10 -11.41
CA VAL A 76 1.10 6.11 -10.34
C VAL A 76 1.72 5.53 -9.07
N PRO A 77 2.74 6.16 -8.46
CA PRO A 77 3.26 5.69 -7.17
C PRO A 77 2.19 5.84 -6.08
N VAL A 78 2.18 4.93 -5.12
CA VAL A 78 1.36 5.08 -3.91
C VAL A 78 2.32 5.25 -2.73
N GLU A 79 2.21 6.40 -2.07
CA GLU A 79 3.19 6.87 -1.05
C GLU A 79 2.63 6.76 0.38
N HIS A 80 1.53 6.04 0.56
CA HIS A 80 0.88 5.89 1.86
C HIS A 80 0.30 4.48 2.02
N THR A 81 0.20 4.05 3.28
CA THR A 81 -0.50 2.84 3.67
C THR A 81 -1.98 2.93 3.30
N VAL A 82 -2.52 1.84 2.78
CA VAL A 82 -3.94 1.66 2.45
C VAL A 82 -4.56 0.75 3.50
N THR A 83 -5.73 1.12 4.03
CA THR A 83 -6.46 0.32 5.02
C THR A 83 -7.87 -0.04 4.58
N GLU A 84 -8.33 0.50 3.46
CA GLU A 84 -9.65 0.28 2.90
C GLU A 84 -9.52 -0.13 1.44
N ASP A 85 -10.29 -1.13 1.05
CA ASP A 85 -10.25 -1.66 -0.30
C ASP A 85 -11.62 -2.17 -0.77
N THR A 86 -11.69 -2.41 -2.07
CA THR A 86 -12.69 -3.28 -2.66
C THR A 86 -12.00 -4.23 -3.62
N VAL A 87 -12.34 -5.52 -3.53
CA VAL A 87 -11.80 -6.53 -4.44
C VAL A 87 -12.72 -6.76 -5.63
N PHE A 88 -12.10 -6.92 -6.80
CA PHE A 88 -12.75 -7.16 -8.08
C PHE A 88 -12.03 -8.27 -8.86
N HIS A 89 -12.73 -8.83 -9.84
CA HIS A 89 -12.11 -9.48 -11.00
C HIS A 89 -12.31 -8.63 -12.26
N LEU A 90 -11.42 -8.80 -13.23
CA LEU A 90 -11.57 -8.25 -14.57
C LEU A 90 -12.60 -9.04 -15.38
N ARG A 91 -13.47 -8.35 -16.12
CA ARG A 91 -14.42 -8.96 -17.07
C ARG A 91 -13.74 -9.42 -18.36
N ALA A 92 -12.71 -8.68 -18.75
CA ALA A 92 -11.84 -8.89 -19.89
C ALA A 92 -10.59 -8.02 -19.67
N ASP A 93 -9.59 -8.15 -20.54
CA ASP A 93 -8.42 -7.29 -20.50
C ASP A 93 -8.84 -5.81 -20.54
N ALA A 94 -8.20 -4.99 -19.70
CA ALA A 94 -8.58 -3.60 -19.52
C ALA A 94 -7.39 -2.66 -19.69
N PRO A 95 -7.58 -1.46 -20.27
CA PRO A 95 -6.55 -0.45 -20.26
C PRO A 95 -6.36 0.12 -18.85
N LEU A 96 -5.10 0.33 -18.47
CA LEU A 96 -4.68 1.08 -17.30
C LEU A 96 -4.20 2.45 -17.73
N PHE A 97 -4.58 3.47 -16.97
CA PHE A 97 -4.24 4.86 -17.22
C PHE A 97 -3.43 5.43 -16.06
N GLY A 98 -2.47 6.29 -16.39
CA GLY A 98 -1.74 7.07 -15.39
C GLY A 98 -2.61 8.16 -14.75
N ALA A 99 -1.97 9.04 -13.98
CA ALA A 99 -2.65 10.09 -13.23
C ALA A 99 -3.49 11.05 -14.11
N ASP A 100 -3.09 11.26 -15.37
CA ASP A 100 -3.77 12.15 -16.31
C ASP A 100 -5.11 11.60 -16.84
N ARG A 101 -5.33 10.28 -16.76
CA ARG A 101 -6.50 9.57 -17.29
C ARG A 101 -6.80 9.85 -18.78
N HIS A 102 -5.77 10.17 -19.57
CA HIS A 102 -5.91 10.49 -20.99
C HIS A 102 -5.32 9.42 -21.89
N THR A 103 -4.13 8.92 -21.57
CA THR A 103 -3.43 7.92 -22.37
C THR A 103 -3.31 6.62 -21.59
N ALA A 104 -3.71 5.50 -22.20
CA ALA A 104 -3.49 4.20 -21.60
C ALA A 104 -1.99 3.88 -21.60
N VAL A 105 -1.48 3.49 -20.44
CA VAL A 105 -0.05 3.23 -20.21
C VAL A 105 0.27 1.74 -20.16
N ALA A 106 -0.74 0.91 -19.90
CA ALA A 106 -0.59 -0.54 -19.79
C ALA A 106 -1.92 -1.27 -20.05
N ARG A 107 -1.82 -2.58 -20.26
CA ARG A 107 -2.94 -3.53 -20.27
C ARG A 107 -2.94 -4.30 -18.96
N PHE A 108 -4.10 -4.37 -18.30
CA PHE A 108 -4.35 -5.30 -17.21
C PHE A 108 -5.00 -6.56 -17.79
N ALA A 109 -4.27 -7.66 -17.78
CA ALA A 109 -4.76 -8.93 -18.29
C ALA A 109 -5.86 -9.49 -17.37
N SER A 110 -6.92 -10.03 -17.96
CA SER A 110 -8.01 -10.68 -17.23
C SER A 110 -7.62 -12.00 -16.58
N LYS A 111 -6.52 -12.59 -17.04
CA LYS A 111 -5.86 -13.73 -16.43
C LYS A 111 -4.46 -13.35 -15.99
N ASP A 112 -4.04 -13.85 -14.85
CA ASP A 112 -2.70 -13.66 -14.34
C ASP A 112 -1.66 -14.58 -15.00
N PHE A 113 -0.42 -14.52 -14.53
CA PHE A 113 0.69 -15.34 -15.01
C PHE A 113 0.51 -16.84 -14.75
N LEU A 114 -0.39 -17.26 -13.85
CA LEU A 114 -0.79 -18.65 -13.62
C LEU A 114 -2.07 -19.03 -14.38
N GLN A 115 -2.54 -18.17 -15.28
CA GLN A 115 -3.77 -18.34 -16.06
C GLN A 115 -5.05 -18.39 -15.22
N GLN A 116 -5.02 -17.86 -13.99
CA GLN A 116 -6.19 -17.72 -13.13
C GLN A 116 -6.84 -16.33 -13.31
N PRO A 117 -8.13 -16.15 -12.95
CA PRO A 117 -8.74 -14.84 -12.97
C PRO A 117 -7.94 -13.82 -12.14
N THR A 118 -7.60 -12.69 -12.76
CA THR A 118 -6.84 -11.63 -12.10
C THR A 118 -7.64 -11.01 -10.96
N THR A 119 -7.06 -11.03 -9.76
CA THR A 119 -7.59 -10.29 -8.61
C THR A 119 -7.14 -8.83 -8.67
N VAL A 120 -8.08 -7.91 -8.51
CA VAL A 120 -7.86 -6.47 -8.58
C VAL A 120 -8.31 -5.81 -7.28
N VAL A 121 -7.44 -5.01 -6.67
CA VAL A 121 -7.73 -4.29 -5.43
C VAL A 121 -7.92 -2.81 -5.74
N GLY A 122 -9.17 -2.33 -5.63
CA GLY A 122 -9.54 -0.94 -5.78
C GLY A 122 -9.38 -0.15 -4.49
N LEU A 123 -8.87 1.08 -4.64
CA LEU A 123 -8.56 2.03 -3.58
C LEU A 123 -9.61 3.14 -3.51
N ARG A 124 -10.09 3.59 -4.68
CA ARG A 124 -10.97 4.76 -4.75
C ARG A 124 -11.75 4.79 -6.06
N ARG A 125 -13.05 5.04 -5.92
CA ARG A 125 -13.96 5.30 -7.03
C ARG A 125 -14.06 6.79 -7.36
N GLU A 126 -13.92 7.14 -8.63
CA GLU A 126 -14.21 8.49 -9.16
C GLU A 126 -15.05 8.41 -10.44
N GLY A 127 -16.37 8.53 -10.30
CA GLY A 127 -17.29 8.45 -11.45
C GLY A 127 -17.20 7.10 -12.17
N ALA A 128 -16.71 7.11 -13.41
CA ALA A 128 -16.49 5.92 -14.23
C ALA A 128 -15.10 5.27 -14.04
N TRP A 129 -14.32 5.76 -13.09
CA TRP A 129 -12.96 5.30 -12.82
C TRP A 129 -12.84 4.60 -11.47
N GLU A 130 -12.00 3.58 -11.43
CA GLU A 130 -11.50 2.97 -10.19
C GLU A 130 -9.98 3.13 -10.16
N LEU A 131 -9.43 3.67 -9.09
CA LEU A 131 -7.99 3.63 -8.84
C LEU A 131 -7.68 2.27 -8.22
N VAL A 132 -6.81 1.48 -8.84
CA VAL A 132 -6.49 0.12 -8.38
C VAL A 132 -5.00 -0.03 -8.12
N LEU A 133 -4.62 -0.84 -7.15
CA LEU A 133 -3.24 -1.32 -7.02
C LEU A 133 -2.88 -2.17 -8.24
N THR A 134 -1.63 -2.12 -8.66
CA THR A 134 -1.15 -2.93 -9.81
C THR A 134 -0.03 -3.87 -9.39
N PRO A 135 0.12 -5.02 -10.06
CA PRO A 135 1.21 -5.95 -9.77
C PRO A 135 2.54 -5.50 -10.36
N ALA A 136 2.57 -4.43 -11.18
CA ALA A 136 3.78 -3.98 -11.85
C ALA A 136 4.46 -2.84 -11.08
N ARG A 137 5.74 -2.62 -11.37
CA ARG A 137 6.51 -1.50 -10.82
C ARG A 137 6.64 -0.36 -11.83
N ARG A 138 6.82 0.86 -11.32
CA ARG A 138 7.00 2.04 -12.17
C ARG A 138 8.40 2.13 -12.75
N GLN A 139 9.40 1.77 -11.94
CA GLN A 139 10.82 1.88 -12.26
C GLN A 139 11.63 0.87 -11.43
N LEU A 140 12.87 0.62 -11.85
CA LEU A 140 13.83 -0.16 -11.06
C LEU A 140 14.44 0.72 -9.95
N PRO A 141 14.82 0.16 -8.79
CA PRO A 141 15.57 0.89 -7.76
C PRO A 141 16.81 1.62 -8.28
N SER A 142 17.61 1.02 -9.16
CA SER A 142 18.79 1.65 -9.77
C SER A 142 18.47 2.92 -10.58
N ALA A 143 17.25 3.01 -11.12
CA ALA A 143 16.78 4.15 -11.90
C ALA A 143 16.09 5.22 -11.03
N ALA A 144 15.84 4.95 -9.75
CA ALA A 144 15.05 5.79 -8.87
C ALA A 144 15.86 6.87 -8.12
N GLY A 145 17.18 6.77 -8.14
CA GLY A 145 18.07 7.66 -7.38
C GLY A 145 17.92 7.49 -5.86
N VAL A 146 18.33 8.51 -5.11
CA VAL A 146 18.45 8.44 -3.63
C VAL A 146 17.13 8.25 -2.88
N SER A 147 15.99 8.56 -3.50
CA SER A 147 14.67 8.38 -2.89
C SER A 147 14.18 6.92 -2.90
N GLY A 148 14.86 6.02 -3.63
CA GLY A 148 14.40 4.65 -3.84
C GLY A 148 13.21 4.55 -4.79
N ALA A 149 12.94 3.34 -5.29
CA ALA A 149 11.78 3.09 -6.14
C ALA A 149 10.50 2.94 -5.29
N ALA A 150 9.36 3.32 -5.87
CA ALA A 150 8.07 3.01 -5.25
C ALA A 150 7.86 1.49 -5.21
N ALA A 151 7.75 0.94 -4.01
CA ALA A 151 7.50 -0.49 -3.79
C ALA A 151 6.05 -0.92 -4.09
N GLN A 152 5.15 0.04 -4.31
CA GLN A 152 3.77 -0.21 -4.73
C GLN A 152 3.35 0.85 -5.75
N THR A 153 2.48 0.44 -6.66
CA THR A 153 1.94 1.33 -7.69
C THR A 153 0.44 1.16 -7.83
N SER A 154 -0.18 2.13 -8.48
CA SER A 154 -1.58 2.15 -8.83
C SER A 154 -1.79 2.65 -10.26
N ALA A 155 -2.97 2.40 -10.79
CA ALA A 155 -3.42 2.98 -12.05
C ALA A 155 -4.95 3.14 -12.05
N TRP A 156 -5.43 4.02 -12.89
CA TRP A 156 -6.86 4.17 -13.14
C TRP A 156 -7.33 3.13 -14.15
N VAL A 157 -8.42 2.44 -13.84
CA VAL A 157 -9.08 1.49 -14.74
C VAL A 157 -10.54 1.89 -14.94
N PRO A 158 -11.12 1.67 -16.14
CA PRO A 158 -12.55 1.84 -16.33
C PRO A 158 -13.33 0.91 -15.40
N ALA A 159 -14.18 1.51 -14.58
CA ALA A 159 -15.08 0.82 -13.68
C ALA A 159 -15.90 -0.31 -14.32
N ALA A 160 -16.33 -0.09 -15.57
CA ALA A 160 -17.15 -1.02 -16.32
C ALA A 160 -16.40 -2.33 -16.63
N SER A 161 -15.06 -2.32 -16.59
CA SER A 161 -14.23 -3.50 -16.78
C SER A 161 -14.18 -4.41 -15.55
N LEU A 162 -14.73 -3.98 -14.41
CA LEU A 162 -14.62 -4.68 -13.13
C LEU A 162 -15.92 -5.36 -12.72
N THR A 163 -15.78 -6.52 -12.07
CA THR A 163 -16.85 -7.22 -11.35
C THR A 163 -16.45 -7.33 -9.89
N ARG A 164 -17.22 -6.70 -9.00
CA ARG A 164 -16.96 -6.76 -7.55
C ARG A 164 -17.10 -8.20 -7.06
N VAL A 165 -16.18 -8.62 -6.20
CA VAL A 165 -16.22 -9.89 -5.47
C VAL A 165 -16.21 -9.62 -3.97
N SER A 166 -16.27 -10.68 -3.16
CA SER A 166 -16.18 -10.52 -1.70
C SER A 166 -14.85 -9.90 -1.32
N THR A 167 -14.90 -8.80 -0.58
CA THR A 167 -13.70 -8.13 -0.05
C THR A 167 -13.25 -8.84 1.23
N PRO A 168 -11.95 -9.13 1.41
CA PRO A 168 -11.43 -9.74 2.64
C PRO A 168 -11.75 -8.89 3.88
N SER A 169 -12.09 -9.57 4.98
CA SER A 169 -12.38 -8.94 6.28
C SER A 169 -11.18 -8.92 7.23
N SER A 170 -10.03 -9.39 6.75
CA SER A 170 -8.76 -9.38 7.44
C SER A 170 -7.68 -8.83 6.51
N ARG A 171 -6.58 -8.33 7.09
CA ARG A 171 -5.37 -7.92 6.39
C ARG A 171 -4.15 -8.55 7.03
N VAL A 172 -3.06 -8.60 6.30
CA VAL A 172 -1.74 -8.98 6.82
C VAL A 172 -0.97 -7.71 7.16
N VAL A 173 -0.36 -7.68 8.34
CA VAL A 173 0.57 -6.62 8.77
C VAL A 173 1.92 -7.24 9.07
N ILE A 174 2.94 -6.77 8.37
CA ILE A 174 4.33 -7.19 8.50
C ILE A 174 5.07 -6.08 9.23
N SER A 175 5.52 -6.32 10.46
CA SER A 175 6.38 -5.38 11.17
C SER A 175 7.83 -5.79 10.96
N THR A 176 8.58 -4.96 10.22
CA THR A 176 10.02 -5.15 9.98
C THR A 176 10.84 -4.90 11.24
N LYS A 177 10.40 -3.95 12.07
CA LYS A 177 11.00 -3.64 13.36
C LYS A 177 10.83 -4.75 14.38
N ASP A 178 9.59 -5.24 14.55
CA ASP A 178 9.29 -6.30 15.51
C ASP A 178 9.57 -7.70 14.94
N GLN A 179 9.84 -7.80 13.63
CA GLN A 179 10.08 -9.06 12.92
C GLN A 179 8.91 -10.03 13.09
N THR A 180 7.72 -9.55 12.77
CA THR A 180 6.48 -10.33 12.90
C THR A 180 5.56 -10.18 11.71
N VAL A 181 4.73 -11.20 11.49
CA VAL A 181 3.56 -11.15 10.63
C VAL A 181 2.31 -11.34 11.49
N SER A 182 1.35 -10.43 11.35
CA SER A 182 0.08 -10.47 12.06
C SER A 182 -1.07 -10.54 11.06
N ILE A 183 -2.07 -11.37 11.34
CA ILE A 183 -3.37 -11.33 10.66
C ILE A 183 -4.29 -10.48 11.53
N VAL A 184 -4.81 -9.41 10.94
CA VAL A 184 -5.55 -8.37 11.66
C VAL A 184 -6.93 -8.25 11.06
N SER A 185 -7.97 -8.16 11.88
CA SER A 185 -9.33 -7.91 11.40
C SER A 185 -9.47 -6.55 10.73
N ALA A 186 -10.57 -6.35 10.01
CA ALA A 186 -10.99 -5.04 9.52
C ALA A 186 -11.08 -3.97 10.63
N SER A 187 -11.46 -4.37 11.86
CA SER A 187 -11.50 -3.48 13.03
C SER A 187 -10.12 -3.20 13.66
N GLY A 188 -9.05 -3.81 13.16
CA GLY A 188 -7.69 -3.63 13.67
C GLY A 188 -7.30 -4.56 14.83
N ALA A 189 -8.15 -5.52 15.19
CA ALA A 189 -7.81 -6.51 16.21
C ALA A 189 -6.87 -7.59 15.65
N VAL A 190 -5.76 -7.84 16.33
CA VAL A 190 -4.84 -8.93 15.99
C VAL A 190 -5.51 -10.27 16.27
N GLN A 191 -5.70 -11.07 15.23
CA GLN A 191 -6.28 -12.42 15.32
C GLN A 191 -5.19 -13.48 15.52
N GLN A 192 -4.06 -13.31 14.82
CA GLN A 192 -2.91 -14.21 14.86
C GLN A 192 -1.62 -13.39 14.72
N ARG A 193 -0.52 -13.84 15.34
CA ARG A 193 0.80 -13.20 15.24
C ARG A 193 1.88 -14.27 15.23
N PHE A 194 2.83 -14.13 14.31
CA PHE A 194 3.91 -15.07 14.06
C PHE A 194 5.25 -14.34 14.02
N SER A 195 6.34 -15.05 14.31
CA SER A 195 7.69 -14.54 14.03
C SER A 195 7.93 -14.51 12.52
N ALA A 196 8.75 -13.56 12.07
CA ALA A 196 9.06 -13.42 10.65
C ALA A 196 10.52 -13.02 10.43
N GLY A 197 11.16 -13.64 9.45
CA GLY A 197 12.42 -13.16 8.90
C GLY A 197 12.13 -12.09 7.84
N VAL A 198 12.84 -10.97 7.87
CA VAL A 198 12.67 -9.84 6.93
C VAL A 198 13.97 -9.50 6.22
N GLY A 199 13.92 -8.53 5.32
CA GLY A 199 15.07 -8.07 4.54
C GLY A 199 16.22 -7.57 5.41
N THR A 200 17.45 -7.76 4.92
CA THR A 200 18.67 -7.20 5.53
C THR A 200 18.79 -5.70 5.29
N ALA A 201 19.79 -5.05 5.88
CA ALA A 201 20.05 -3.63 5.64
C ALA A 201 20.40 -3.32 4.17
N ASP A 202 21.06 -4.26 3.47
CA ASP A 202 21.46 -4.09 2.07
C ASP A 202 20.29 -4.31 1.10
N THR A 203 19.32 -5.12 1.51
CA THR A 203 18.14 -5.51 0.71
C THR A 203 16.89 -5.53 1.61
N PRO A 204 16.46 -4.35 2.10
CA PRO A 204 15.40 -4.27 3.09
C PRO A 204 14.04 -4.63 2.50
N THR A 205 13.17 -5.20 3.34
CA THR A 205 11.73 -5.24 3.04
C THR A 205 11.22 -3.78 3.08
N PRO A 206 10.49 -3.30 2.04
CA PRO A 206 10.01 -1.92 2.02
C PRO A 206 9.02 -1.66 3.17
N THR A 207 9.04 -0.47 3.76
CA THR A 207 8.14 -0.07 4.86
C THR A 207 7.28 1.12 4.48
N GLY A 208 6.18 1.35 5.21
CA GLY A 208 5.22 2.41 4.91
C GLY A 208 4.39 2.13 3.66
N VAL A 209 4.25 0.85 3.30
CA VAL A 209 3.61 0.43 2.05
C VAL A 209 2.52 -0.60 2.28
N THR A 210 1.56 -0.67 1.36
CA THR A 210 0.49 -1.65 1.29
C THR A 210 0.36 -2.22 -0.13
N GLY A 211 0.57 -3.52 -0.26
CA GLY A 211 0.19 -4.29 -1.44
C GLY A 211 -1.00 -5.18 -1.15
N TYR A 212 -1.16 -6.23 -1.93
CA TYR A 212 -2.16 -7.27 -1.69
C TYR A 212 -1.59 -8.66 -1.97
N LEU A 213 -2.23 -9.70 -1.43
CA LEU A 213 -1.99 -11.09 -1.83
C LEU A 213 -2.42 -11.26 -3.28
N GLU A 214 -1.46 -11.21 -4.19
CA GLU A 214 -1.70 -11.24 -5.63
C GLU A 214 -1.97 -12.67 -6.08
N GLN A 215 -1.08 -13.59 -5.71
CA GLN A 215 -1.18 -14.98 -6.15
C GLN A 215 -0.39 -15.94 -5.26
N ARG A 216 -0.50 -17.24 -5.50
CA ARG A 216 0.27 -18.26 -4.76
C ARG A 216 0.52 -19.51 -5.58
N TYR A 217 1.63 -20.18 -5.32
CA TYR A 217 2.00 -21.44 -5.98
C TYR A 217 2.99 -22.24 -5.11
N VAL A 218 3.14 -23.53 -5.41
CA VAL A 218 4.13 -24.41 -4.77
C VAL A 218 5.30 -24.57 -5.73
N ASP A 219 6.51 -24.27 -5.25
CA ASP A 219 7.75 -24.47 -6.00
C ASP A 219 8.86 -24.97 -5.07
N PRO A 220 9.01 -26.30 -4.92
CA PRO A 220 10.02 -26.88 -4.05
C PRO A 220 11.46 -26.54 -4.46
N SER A 221 11.69 -26.13 -5.72
CA SER A 221 13.03 -25.77 -6.21
C SER A 221 13.58 -24.50 -5.54
N GLN A 222 12.70 -23.67 -4.96
CA GLN A 222 13.06 -22.49 -4.17
C GLN A 222 13.32 -22.82 -2.69
N GLY A 223 13.39 -24.09 -2.32
CA GLY A 223 13.66 -24.52 -0.95
C GLY A 223 12.48 -24.34 0.01
N THR A 224 11.26 -24.17 -0.51
CA THR A 224 10.04 -24.06 0.29
C THR A 224 9.36 -25.41 0.58
N GLY A 225 9.88 -26.51 0.01
CA GLY A 225 9.22 -27.81 0.07
C GLY A 225 7.80 -27.73 -0.52
N ASP A 226 6.84 -28.39 0.13
CA ASP A 226 5.44 -28.38 -0.30
C ASP A 226 4.66 -27.14 0.20
N HIS A 227 5.33 -26.19 0.87
CA HIS A 227 4.69 -24.98 1.36
C HIS A 227 4.50 -23.96 0.22
N PRO A 228 3.28 -23.42 0.04
CA PRO A 228 3.02 -22.45 -1.03
C PRO A 228 3.66 -21.10 -0.74
N ILE A 229 4.32 -20.55 -1.75
CA ILE A 229 4.81 -19.17 -1.80
C ILE A 229 3.60 -18.25 -1.99
N GLN A 230 3.46 -17.25 -1.12
CA GLN A 230 2.43 -16.22 -1.21
C GLN A 230 3.05 -14.98 -1.87
N LEU A 231 2.64 -14.68 -3.10
CA LEU A 231 3.08 -13.48 -3.80
C LEU A 231 2.29 -12.27 -3.34
N THR A 232 2.99 -11.19 -3.05
CA THR A 232 2.38 -9.88 -2.90
C THR A 232 2.54 -9.07 -4.18
N SER A 233 1.82 -7.95 -4.28
CA SER A 233 2.01 -6.97 -5.35
C SER A 233 3.16 -5.97 -5.07
N LEU A 234 3.98 -6.20 -4.03
CA LEU A 234 5.04 -5.27 -3.61
C LEU A 234 6.38 -5.63 -4.26
N HIS A 235 7.23 -4.64 -4.48
CA HIS A 235 8.59 -4.81 -5.01
C HIS A 235 9.65 -4.24 -4.09
N SER A 236 10.89 -4.72 -4.23
CA SER A 236 12.08 -4.09 -3.67
C SER A 236 12.14 -2.60 -4.05
N ALA A 237 12.29 -1.74 -3.05
CA ALA A 237 12.52 -0.30 -3.24
C ALA A 237 14.00 0.07 -3.35
N ALA A 238 14.90 -0.84 -2.95
CA ALA A 238 16.27 -0.50 -2.58
C ALA A 238 17.34 -0.98 -3.56
N ALA A 239 17.13 -2.12 -4.24
CA ALA A 239 18.09 -2.60 -5.22
C ALA A 239 17.42 -3.43 -6.34
N ASP A 240 18.14 -3.57 -7.44
CA ASP A 240 17.72 -4.36 -8.59
C ASP A 240 17.99 -5.85 -8.37
N GLU A 241 17.28 -6.66 -9.13
CA GLU A 241 17.56 -8.08 -9.29
C GLU A 241 18.88 -8.36 -10.03
N PRO A 242 19.42 -9.60 -9.92
CA PRO A 242 18.86 -10.77 -9.22
C PRO A 242 19.35 -10.95 -7.78
N TYR A 243 18.46 -11.40 -6.89
CA TYR A 243 18.79 -11.87 -5.53
C TYR A 243 18.74 -13.39 -5.41
N GLY A 244 19.12 -14.09 -6.48
CA GLY A 244 18.97 -15.54 -6.64
C GLY A 244 17.72 -15.97 -7.41
N GLY A 245 16.95 -15.03 -7.97
CA GLY A 245 15.75 -15.27 -8.79
C GLY A 245 15.61 -14.28 -9.96
N HIS A 246 14.49 -14.39 -10.68
CA HIS A 246 14.13 -13.57 -11.85
C HIS A 246 12.67 -13.04 -11.73
N ASP A 247 12.21 -12.86 -10.50
CA ASP A 247 10.82 -12.55 -10.16
C ASP A 247 10.48 -11.05 -10.23
N GLY A 248 11.40 -10.22 -10.71
CA GLY A 248 11.23 -8.76 -10.73
C GLY A 248 11.48 -8.09 -9.38
N GLY A 249 12.09 -8.76 -8.40
CA GLY A 249 12.31 -8.22 -7.05
C GLY A 249 11.00 -8.18 -6.27
N LEU A 250 10.14 -9.15 -6.53
CA LEU A 250 8.81 -9.28 -5.95
C LEU A 250 8.93 -9.68 -4.47
N ILE A 251 8.18 -9.03 -3.61
CA ILE A 251 8.15 -9.37 -2.19
C ILE A 251 7.17 -10.53 -2.00
N GLY A 252 7.68 -11.71 -1.66
CA GLY A 252 6.88 -12.87 -1.28
C GLY A 252 6.88 -13.15 0.22
N MET A 253 5.85 -13.82 0.71
CA MET A 253 5.86 -14.51 2.01
C MET A 253 5.98 -16.01 1.77
N HIS A 254 6.97 -16.67 2.35
CA HIS A 254 7.21 -18.09 2.09
C HIS A 254 7.85 -18.81 3.27
N TRP A 255 7.76 -20.14 3.25
CA TRP A 255 8.39 -20.96 4.27
C TRP A 255 9.91 -20.86 4.21
N ASN A 256 10.55 -20.89 5.38
CA ASN A 256 11.99 -21.13 5.49
C ASN A 256 12.31 -21.77 6.85
N ALA A 257 13.46 -22.46 6.96
CA ALA A 257 13.92 -22.94 8.26
C ALA A 257 14.36 -21.80 9.21
N ALA A 258 14.85 -20.68 8.66
CA ALA A 258 15.19 -19.47 9.40
C ALA A 258 14.07 -18.43 9.29
N THR A 259 13.28 -18.28 10.37
CA THR A 259 11.99 -17.55 10.38
C THR A 259 11.99 -16.30 11.25
N SER A 260 13.17 -15.82 11.66
CA SER A 260 13.30 -14.58 12.44
C SER A 260 14.60 -13.85 12.08
N GLY A 261 14.67 -12.56 12.39
CA GLY A 261 15.84 -11.74 12.07
C GLY A 261 15.75 -11.00 10.74
N ALA A 262 16.75 -10.16 10.48
CA ALA A 262 17.01 -9.60 9.17
C ALA A 262 17.88 -10.60 8.38
N VAL A 263 17.24 -11.42 7.55
CA VAL A 263 17.84 -12.66 6.99
C VAL A 263 17.55 -12.89 5.50
N SER A 264 16.75 -12.03 4.86
CA SER A 264 16.33 -12.18 3.46
C SER A 264 16.78 -11.02 2.57
N HIS A 265 16.46 -11.10 1.28
CA HIS A 265 16.63 -10.03 0.30
C HIS A 265 15.33 -9.25 0.05
N GLY A 266 14.50 -9.09 1.09
CA GLY A 266 13.23 -8.37 1.03
C GLY A 266 12.01 -9.26 1.27
N CYS A 267 12.04 -10.52 0.82
CA CYS A 267 10.97 -11.50 1.11
C CYS A 267 10.79 -11.74 2.61
N VAL A 268 9.60 -12.20 2.99
CA VAL A 268 9.26 -12.48 4.37
C VAL A 268 9.26 -13.98 4.60
N ARG A 269 10.13 -14.44 5.50
CA ARG A 269 10.33 -15.85 5.84
C ARG A 269 9.48 -16.24 7.04
N LEU A 270 8.69 -17.28 6.87
CA LEU A 270 7.67 -17.73 7.81
C LEU A 270 7.88 -19.20 8.18
N ASP A 271 7.38 -19.59 9.34
CA ASP A 271 7.24 -21.01 9.68
C ASP A 271 6.01 -21.64 8.99
N ALA A 272 5.83 -22.95 9.15
CA ALA A 272 4.76 -23.68 8.47
C ALA A 272 3.36 -23.22 8.89
N ASP A 273 3.17 -22.89 10.17
CA ASP A 273 1.88 -22.46 10.71
C ASP A 273 1.50 -21.07 10.18
N ALA A 274 2.47 -20.15 10.15
CA ALA A 274 2.30 -18.83 9.58
C ALA A 274 1.98 -18.88 8.08
N VAL A 275 2.69 -19.71 7.31
CA VAL A 275 2.37 -19.90 5.88
C VAL A 275 0.97 -20.47 5.70
N ALA A 276 0.58 -21.48 6.49
CA ALA A 276 -0.75 -22.06 6.42
C ALA A 276 -1.84 -21.03 6.75
N ALA A 277 -1.62 -20.18 7.76
CA ALA A 277 -2.53 -19.12 8.16
C ALA A 277 -2.70 -18.05 7.07
N VAL A 278 -1.60 -17.59 6.46
CA VAL A 278 -1.67 -16.63 5.33
C VAL A 278 -2.31 -17.27 4.10
N ASN A 279 -2.00 -18.54 3.82
CA ASN A 279 -2.59 -19.28 2.70
C ASN A 279 -4.11 -19.49 2.83
N ALA A 280 -4.67 -19.44 4.05
CA ALA A 280 -6.11 -19.51 4.26
C ALA A 280 -6.83 -18.19 3.93
N LEU A 281 -6.10 -17.08 3.76
CA LEU A 281 -6.69 -15.80 3.40
C LEU A 281 -7.06 -15.75 1.91
N PRO A 282 -8.13 -15.04 1.51
CA PRO A 282 -8.45 -14.84 0.10
C PRO A 282 -7.37 -14.02 -0.62
N LEU A 283 -7.24 -14.21 -1.93
CA LEU A 283 -6.50 -13.25 -2.76
C LEU A 283 -7.15 -11.87 -2.72
N GLY A 284 -6.35 -10.84 -2.93
CA GLY A 284 -6.75 -9.43 -2.74
C GLY A 284 -6.70 -8.96 -1.29
N THR A 285 -6.37 -9.84 -0.33
CA THR A 285 -6.12 -9.43 1.06
C THR A 285 -4.99 -8.44 1.12
N LEU A 286 -5.23 -7.26 1.71
CA LEU A 286 -4.19 -6.25 1.87
C LEU A 286 -3.01 -6.77 2.69
N VAL A 287 -1.80 -6.41 2.27
CA VAL A 287 -0.54 -6.71 2.96
C VAL A 287 0.17 -5.39 3.22
N THR A 288 0.18 -4.96 4.48
CA THR A 288 0.86 -3.73 4.92
C THR A 288 2.20 -4.07 5.52
N VAL A 289 3.23 -3.30 5.20
CA VAL A 289 4.57 -3.41 5.80
C VAL A 289 4.93 -2.13 6.55
N GLU A 290 5.32 -2.27 7.81
CA GLU A 290 5.63 -1.19 8.76
C GLU A 290 6.97 -1.37 9.49
#